data_AF-A0A653R6L0-F1
#
_entry.id   AF-A0A653R6L0-F1
#
_cell.length_a   1.000
_cell.length_b   1.000
_cell.length_c   1.000
_cell.angle_alpha   90.00
_cell.angle_beta   90.00
_cell.angle_gamma   90.00
#
_symmetry.space_group_name_H-M   'P 1'
#
loop_
_entity.id
_entity.type
_entity.pdbx_description
1 polymer ?
#
loop_
_entity_poly.entity_id
_entity_poly.type
_entity_poly.pdbx_seq_one_letter_code
_entity_poly.pdbx_strand_id
1 'polypeptide(L)' 'MRKIKLIWDFRGMAAAKTAEHHEIHLKEYIQIENLTINITGWQPINEMYAIAYMVVEEKDMIAVRDALKPHRGEVYNS' A
#
# COMPACT_ATOMS: atom_id res chain seq x y z
N MET A 1 12.98 -14.48 0.69
CA MET A 1 12.47 -13.79 1.90
C MET A 1 10.98 -13.54 1.73
N ARG A 2 10.20 -13.62 2.80
CA ARG A 2 8.76 -13.37 2.77
C ARG A 2 8.49 -11.90 2.45
N LYS A 3 7.42 -11.66 1.70
CA LYS A 3 6.96 -10.32 1.33
C LYS A 3 5.64 -10.04 2.03
N ILE A 4 5.45 -8.81 2.48
CA ILE A 4 4.24 -8.38 3.18
C ILE A 4 3.57 -7.28 2.36
N LYS A 5 2.28 -7.46 2.06
CA LYS A 5 1.43 -6.47 1.40
C LYS A 5 0.76 -5.62 2.49
N LEU A 6 1.12 -4.35 2.55
CA LEU A 6 0.49 -3.34 3.41
C LEU A 6 -0.64 -2.68 2.65
N ILE A 7 -1.81 -2.53 3.29
CA ILE A 7 -3.05 -2.17 2.60
C ILE A 7 -3.76 -1.02 3.34
N TRP A 8 -4.23 -0.05 2.55
CA TRP A 8 -5.10 1.04 2.97
C TRP A 8 -6.46 0.85 2.32
N ASP A 9 -7.50 1.04 3.12
CA ASP A 9 -8.89 0.89 2.73
C ASP A 9 -9.58 2.24 2.65
N PHE A 10 -10.17 2.54 1.50
CA PHE A 10 -10.92 3.76 1.28
C PHE A 10 -12.37 3.41 1.01
N ARG A 11 -13.30 4.06 1.70
CA ARG A 11 -14.75 3.80 1.59
C ARG A 11 -15.49 5.06 1.16
N GLY A 12 -16.60 4.87 0.45
CA GLY A 12 -17.45 5.95 -0.04
C GLY A 12 -17.27 6.23 -1.53
N MET A 13 -18.06 7.18 -2.07
CA MET A 13 -18.11 7.48 -3.50
C MET A 13 -16.78 7.95 -4.08
N ALA A 14 -15.90 8.52 -3.25
CA ALA A 14 -14.58 8.98 -3.66
C ALA A 14 -13.47 7.92 -3.49
N ALA A 15 -13.80 6.71 -3.01
CA ALA A 15 -12.83 5.70 -2.61
C ALA A 15 -11.79 5.40 -3.70
N ALA A 16 -12.23 5.18 -4.94
CA ALA A 16 -11.35 4.86 -6.06
C ALA A 16 -10.34 6.00 -6.33
N LYS A 17 -10.81 7.25 -6.40
CA LYS A 17 -9.93 8.41 -6.62
C LYS A 17 -8.96 8.62 -5.45
N THR A 18 -9.41 8.38 -4.21
CA THR A 18 -8.53 8.46 -3.03
C THR A 18 -7.46 7.38 -3.06
N ALA A 19 -7.82 6.14 -3.41
CA ALA A 19 -6.87 5.04 -3.53
C ALA A 19 -5.83 5.28 -4.62
N GLU A 20 -6.27 5.77 -5.78
CA GLU A 20 -5.41 6.15 -6.90
C GLU A 20 -4.42 7.26 -6.51
N HIS A 21 -4.90 8.33 -5.88
CA HIS A 21 -4.02 9.40 -5.39
C HIS A 21 -3.06 8.90 -4.31
N HIS A 22 -3.51 8.02 -3.42
CA HIS A 22 -2.67 7.46 -2.37
C HIS A 22 -1.51 6.62 -2.92
N GLU A 23 -1.72 5.88 -4.02
CA GLU A 23 -0.65 5.13 -4.70
C GLU A 23 0.50 6.05 -5.15
N ILE A 24 0.20 7.28 -5.59
CA ILE A 24 1.21 8.27 -5.99
C ILE A 24 2.12 8.59 -4.80
N HIS A 25 1.55 8.84 -3.61
CA HIS A 25 2.34 9.08 -2.40
C HIS A 25 3.15 7.86 -1.98
N LEU A 26 2.64 6.63 -2.17
CA LEU A 26 3.41 5.42 -1.90
C LEU A 26 4.62 5.31 -2.84
N LYS A 27 4.47 5.70 -4.12
CA LYS A 27 5.60 5.76 -5.09
C LYS A 27 6.64 6.80 -4.67
N GLU A 28 6.20 7.98 -4.24
CA GLU A 28 7.09 9.03 -3.72
C GLU A 28 7.87 8.56 -2.48
N TYR A 29 7.19 7.91 -1.54
CA TYR A 29 7.82 7.35 -0.35
C TYR A 29 8.88 6.29 -0.68
N ILE A 30 8.58 5.37 -1.61
CA ILE A 30 9.53 4.35 -2.08
C ILE A 30 10.80 5.01 -2.65
N GLN A 31 10.66 6.12 -3.38
CA GLN A 31 11.79 6.87 -3.93
C GLN A 31 12.61 7.57 -2.83
N ILE A 32 11.95 8.22 -1.87
CA ILE A 32 12.60 8.93 -0.76
C ILE A 32 13.40 7.96 0.12
N GLU A 33 12.79 6.83 0.49
CA GLU A 33 13.38 5.84 1.39
C GLU A 33 14.30 4.83 0.66
N ASN A 34 14.42 4.93 -0.67
CA ASN A 34 15.22 4.03 -1.51
C ASN A 34 14.91 2.54 -1.26
N LEU A 35 13.63 2.20 -1.14
CA LEU A 35 13.22 0.82 -0.90
C LEU A 35 13.52 -0.06 -2.11
N THR A 36 14.11 -1.24 -1.86
CA THR A 36 14.52 -2.16 -2.93
C THR A 36 13.33 -2.78 -3.69
N ILE A 37 12.20 -2.97 -3.00
CA ILE A 37 10.96 -3.49 -3.62
C ILE A 37 10.06 -2.32 -3.97
N ASN A 38 9.71 -2.22 -5.26
CA ASN A 38 8.79 -1.22 -5.79
C ASN A 38 7.55 -1.88 -6.39
N ILE A 39 6.82 -2.63 -5.57
CA ILE A 39 5.50 -3.17 -5.93
C ILE A 39 4.48 -2.37 -5.14
N THR A 40 3.74 -1.53 -5.84
CA THR A 40 2.66 -0.70 -5.30
C THR A 40 1.51 -0.67 -6.31
N GLY A 41 0.33 -0.32 -5.85
CA GLY A 41 -0.84 -0.25 -6.70
C GLY A 41 -2.08 0.21 -5.96
N TRP A 42 -3.14 0.43 -6.73
CA TRP A 42 -4.48 0.61 -6.20
C TRP A 42 -5.45 -0.30 -6.95
N GLN A 43 -6.55 -0.63 -6.30
CA GLN A 43 -7.58 -1.50 -6.88
C GLN A 43 -8.96 -1.07 -6.40
N PRO A 44 -9.89 -0.74 -7.32
CA PRO A 44 -11.29 -0.59 -6.96
C PRO A 44 -11.87 -1.99 -6.71
N ILE A 45 -12.46 -2.20 -5.53
CA ILE A 45 -13.14 -3.45 -5.19
C ILE A 45 -14.61 -3.38 -5.59
N ASN A 46 -15.24 -2.22 -5.38
CA ASN A 46 -16.56 -1.86 -5.89
C ASN A 46 -16.73 -0.32 -5.88
N GLU A 47 -17.91 0.17 -6.25
CA GLU A 47 -18.22 1.61 -6.34
C GLU A 47 -17.98 2.40 -5.04
N MET A 48 -18.07 1.74 -3.88
CA MET A 48 -17.98 2.36 -2.56
C MET A 48 -16.74 1.91 -1.77
N TYR A 49 -15.82 1.17 -2.39
CA TYR A 49 -14.66 0.61 -1.73
C TYR A 49 -13.50 0.40 -2.71
N ALA A 50 -12.35 0.98 -2.39
CA ALA A 50 -11.10 0.76 -3.09
C ALA A 50 -9.96 0.62 -2.09
N ILE A 51 -8.88 0.00 -2.53
CA ILE A 51 -7.67 -0.15 -1.74
C ILE A 51 -6.48 0.47 -2.46
N ALA A 52 -5.52 0.96 -1.69
CA ALA A 52 -4.14 1.15 -2.13
C ALA A 52 -3.26 0.15 -1.37
N TYR A 53 -2.15 -0.25 -1.97
CA TYR A 53 -1.22 -1.18 -1.33
C TYR A 53 0.22 -0.94 -1.75
N MET A 54 1.14 -1.32 -0.87
CA MET A 54 2.56 -1.49 -1.19
C MET A 54 3.04 -2.84 -0.66
N VAL A 55 3.99 -3.45 -1.33
CA VAL A 55 4.64 -4.69 -0.88
C VAL A 55 6.06 -4.38 -0.47
N VAL A 56 6.43 -4.85 0.71
CA VAL A 56 7.76 -4.66 1.31
C VAL A 56 8.38 -6.00 1.69
N GLU A 57 9.69 -6.03 1.89
CA GLU A 57 10.33 -7.17 2.52
C GLU A 57 9.90 -7.26 3.99
N GLU A 58 9.79 -8.47 4.54
CA GLU A 58 9.39 -8.67 5.93
C GLU A 58 10.32 -7.94 6.93
N LYS A 59 11.60 -7.77 6.58
CA LYS A 59 12.58 -7.00 7.38
C LYS A 59 12.23 -5.51 7.49
N ASP A 60 11.64 -4.92 6.46
CA ASP A 60 11.32 -3.49 6.37
C ASP A 60 9.89 -3.20 6.86
N MET A 61 9.08 -4.25 7.03
CA MET A 61 7.66 -4.15 7.33
C MET A 61 7.34 -3.31 8.57
N ILE A 62 8.07 -3.51 9.67
CA ILE A 62 7.81 -2.79 10.92
C ILE A 62 8.06 -1.29 10.74
N ALA A 63 9.18 -0.91 10.11
CA ALA A 63 9.53 0.49 9.88
C ALA A 63 8.51 1.19 8.97
N VAL A 64 8.14 0.56 7.86
CA VAL A 64 7.17 1.12 6.91
C VAL A 64 5.76 1.19 7.53
N ARG A 65 5.36 0.16 8.29
CA ARG A 65 4.08 0.16 9.03
C ARG A 65 4.01 1.33 10.01
N ASP A 66 5.05 1.56 10.79
CA ASP A 66 5.04 2.59 11.83
C ASP A 66 5.07 4.00 11.23
N ALA A 67 5.74 4.17 10.08
CA ALA A 67 5.76 5.42 9.33
C ALA A 67 4.43 5.73 8.64
N LEU A 68 3.83 4.78 7.93
CA LEU A 68 2.70 5.02 7.03
C LEU A 68 1.34 4.57 7.56
N LYS A 69 1.32 3.79 8.65
CA LYS A 69 0.11 3.34 9.36
C LYS A 69 -0.97 2.72 8.44
N PRO A 70 -0.64 1.64 7.71
CA PRO A 70 -1.65 0.89 6.94
C PRO A 70 -2.74 0.33 7.86
N HIS A 71 -3.92 0.08 7.30
CA HIS A 71 -5.02 -0.51 8.06
C HIS A 71 -4.80 -1.99 8.33
N ARG A 72 -4.18 -2.71 7.39
CA ARG A 72 -3.83 -4.13 7.55
C ARG A 72 -2.59 -4.53 6.76
N GLY A 73 -2.04 -5.68 7.11
CA GLY A 73 -0.94 -6.33 6.41
C GLY A 73 -1.27 -7.80 6.13
N GLU A 74 -0.89 -8.29 4.95
CA GLU A 74 -1.16 -9.65 4.48
C GLU A 74 0.12 -10.25 3.88
N VAL A 75 0.24 -11.58 3.87
CA VAL A 75 1.36 -12.24 3.16
C VAL A 75 1.17 -12.04 1.68
N TYR A 76 2.20 -11.53 1.00
CA TYR A 76 2.17 -11.39 -0.45
C TYR A 76 2.58 -12.71 -1.10
N ASN A 77 1.58 -13.43 -1.61
CA ASN A 77 1.75 -14.64 -2.41
C ASN A 77 1.63 -14.23 -3.89
N SER A 78 2.78 -14.09 -4.57
CA SER A 78 2.86 -13.83 -6.01
C SER A 78 2.35 -15.00 -6.84
#